data_AF-A0A6A4LZ24-F1
#
_entry.id   AF-A0A6A4LZ24-F1
#
_cell.length_a   1.000
_cell.length_b   1.000
_cell.length_c   1.000
_cell.angle_alpha   90.00
_cell.angle_beta   90.00
_cell.angle_gamma   90.00
#
_symmetry.space_group_name_H-M   'P 1'
#
loop_
_entity.id
_entity.type
_entity.pdbx_description
1 polymer ?
#
loop_
_entity_poly.entity_id
_entity_poly.type
_entity_poly.pdbx_seq_one_letter_code
_entity_poly.pdbx_strand_id
1 'polypeptide(L)'
;MSEYVAVGNEPFLKTYNNTYLPYTLPALKNIQQALTHSHLSSTVKPTVPLNADVYFSPDSSPVPSSGDFRPDTKPATLEIVNFLHSVDAPFTVNIYPFLSLYQNPNFPLDFAFFDSTYKRLQDGENGYDIVGQEYTKGF
;
A
#
# COMPACT_ATOMS: atom_id res chain seq x y z
N MET A 1 11.89 18.40 -7.13
CA MET A 1 11.41 17.01 -7.08
C MET A 1 12.07 16.38 -5.87
N SER A 2 11.32 15.73 -4.99
CA SER A 2 11.89 15.10 -3.79
C SER A 2 12.44 13.72 -4.12
N GLU A 3 13.56 13.35 -3.51
CA GLU A 3 14.11 12.00 -3.53
C GLU A 3 13.58 11.21 -2.32
N TYR A 4 13.66 9.88 -2.38
CA TYR A 4 13.08 9.01 -1.35
C TYR A 4 14.09 8.01 -0.79
N VAL A 5 13.97 7.73 0.50
CA VAL A 5 14.69 6.63 1.16
C VAL A 5 13.67 5.58 1.61
N ALA A 6 13.71 4.40 0.99
CA ALA A 6 12.90 3.27 1.40
C ALA A 6 13.50 2.60 2.64
N VAL A 7 12.74 2.56 3.73
CA VAL A 7 13.11 1.89 4.98
C VAL A 7 12.52 0.49 4.99
N GLY A 8 13.26 -0.45 4.40
CA GLY A 8 12.82 -1.81 4.14
C GLY A 8 12.07 -1.95 2.82
N ASN A 9 11.60 -3.16 2.53
CA ASN A 9 10.73 -3.47 1.40
C ASN A 9 9.77 -4.60 1.81
N GLU A 10 8.49 -4.31 1.79
CA GLU A 10 7.39 -5.23 2.14
C GLU A 10 7.56 -5.89 3.53
N PRO A 11 7.85 -5.14 4.61
CA PRO A 11 8.16 -5.72 5.93
C PRO A 11 6.99 -6.49 6.55
N PHE A 12 5.76 -6.25 6.08
CA PHE A 12 4.52 -6.80 6.64
C PHE A 12 3.96 -7.99 5.83
N LEU A 13 4.76 -8.56 4.93
CA LEU A 13 4.39 -9.81 4.25
C LEU A 13 4.05 -10.90 5.27
N LYS A 14 2.96 -11.64 4.99
CA LYS A 14 2.51 -12.76 5.83
C LYS A 14 3.61 -13.80 6.08
N THR A 15 4.49 -14.01 5.11
CA THR A 15 5.63 -14.95 5.20
C THR A 15 6.63 -14.60 6.31
N TYR A 16 6.71 -13.33 6.72
CA TYR A 16 7.56 -12.91 7.82
C TYR A 16 6.90 -13.07 9.19
N ASN A 17 5.63 -13.50 9.25
CA ASN A 17 4.92 -13.78 10.49
C ASN A 17 5.09 -12.67 11.53
N ASN A 18 4.87 -11.42 11.12
CA ASN A 18 4.93 -10.22 11.95
C ASN A 18 6.29 -9.90 12.60
N THR A 19 7.38 -10.53 12.16
CA THR A 19 8.73 -10.32 12.69
C THR A 19 9.16 -8.84 12.68
N TYR A 20 8.75 -8.07 11.68
CA TYR A 20 9.20 -6.68 11.50
C TYR A 20 8.22 -5.61 12.03
N LEU A 21 7.05 -5.99 12.54
CA LEU A 21 6.06 -5.06 13.11
C LEU A 21 6.68 -4.11 14.16
N PRO A 22 7.44 -4.57 15.18
CA PRO A 22 7.92 -3.68 16.23
C PRO A 22 9.10 -2.79 15.78
N TYR A 23 9.71 -3.05 14.63
CA TYR A 23 10.95 -2.39 14.20
C TYR A 23 10.75 -1.35 13.10
N THR A 24 9.70 -1.50 12.28
CA THR A 24 9.52 -0.71 11.06
C THR A 24 9.33 0.78 11.35
N LEU A 25 8.39 1.15 12.24
CA LEU A 25 8.15 2.55 12.58
C LEU A 25 9.33 3.22 13.31
N PRO A 26 9.97 2.59 14.31
CA PRO A 26 11.19 3.13 14.92
C PRO A 26 12.31 3.39 13.90
N ALA A 27 12.55 2.45 12.98
CA ALA A 27 13.55 2.63 11.93
C ALA A 27 13.22 3.82 11.02
N LEU A 28 11.95 3.94 10.61
CA LEU A 28 11.47 5.04 9.78
C LEU A 28 11.66 6.41 10.47
N LYS A 29 11.33 6.51 11.77
CA LYS A 29 11.55 7.71 12.59
C LYS A 29 13.03 8.08 12.70
N ASN A 30 13.90 7.10 12.89
CA ASN A 30 15.34 7.33 12.98
C ASN A 30 15.92 7.87 11.66
N ILE A 31 15.48 7.35 10.52
CA ILE A 31 15.89 7.88 9.21
C ILE A 31 15.41 9.32 9.02
N GLN A 32 14.14 9.63 9.36
CA GLN A 32 13.67 11.02 9.31
C GLN A 32 14.54 11.95 10.18
N GLN A 33 14.88 11.54 11.40
CA GLN A 33 15.73 12.34 12.29
C GLN A 33 17.11 12.57 11.68
N ALA A 34 17.73 11.53 11.10
CA ALA A 34 19.02 11.65 10.43
C ALA A 34 18.97 12.63 9.24
N LEU A 35 17.90 12.57 8.44
CA LEU A 35 17.68 13.51 7.33
C LEU A 35 17.50 14.95 7.84
N THR A 36 16.75 15.15 8.92
CA THR A 36 16.58 16.47 9.55
C THR A 36 17.90 17.01 10.08
N HIS A 37 18.69 16.21 10.81
CA HIS A 37 20.00 16.62 11.32
C HIS A 37 21.02 16.93 10.21
N SER A 38 20.85 16.33 9.04
CA SER A 38 21.70 16.56 7.86
C SER A 38 21.18 17.70 6.97
N HIS A 39 20.10 18.39 7.36
CA HIS A 39 19.42 19.43 6.57
C HIS A 39 18.91 18.95 5.20
N LEU A 40 18.58 17.66 5.08
CA LEU A 40 18.08 17.03 3.86
C LEU A 40 16.56 16.76 3.88
N SER A 41 15.87 17.00 5.01
CA SER A 41 14.46 16.64 5.17
C SER A 41 13.48 17.42 4.28
N SER A 42 13.93 18.48 3.61
CA SER A 42 13.16 19.22 2.61
C SER A 42 13.26 18.62 1.20
N THR A 43 14.33 17.89 0.90
CA THR A 43 14.58 17.32 -0.44
C THR A 43 14.48 15.79 -0.46
N VAL A 44 14.76 15.13 0.66
CA VAL A 44 14.72 13.68 0.81
C VAL A 44 13.65 13.29 1.83
N LYS A 45 12.73 12.40 1.45
CA LYS A 45 11.63 11.93 2.31
C LYS A 45 11.74 10.42 2.56
N PRO A 46 11.60 9.95 3.80
CA PRO A 46 11.62 8.52 4.07
C PRO A 46 10.24 7.90 3.76
N THR A 47 10.20 6.64 3.36
CA THR A 47 8.96 5.89 3.14
C THR A 47 9.16 4.42 3.52
N VAL A 48 8.07 3.65 3.58
CA VAL A 48 8.08 2.20 3.74
C VAL A 48 7.27 1.60 2.60
N PRO A 49 7.92 0.99 1.59
CA PRO A 49 7.21 0.25 0.56
C PRO A 49 6.49 -0.94 1.19
N LEU A 50 5.15 -0.91 1.24
CA LEU A 50 4.34 -2.03 1.70
C LEU A 50 3.87 -2.88 0.53
N ASN A 51 3.63 -4.18 0.77
CA ASN A 51 2.95 -5.00 -0.22
C ASN A 51 1.45 -4.62 -0.24
N ALA A 52 0.79 -4.69 -1.40
CA ALA A 52 -0.66 -4.45 -1.48
C ALA A 52 -1.50 -5.40 -0.60
N ASP A 53 -0.96 -6.54 -0.16
CA ASP A 53 -1.63 -7.49 0.75
C ASP A 53 -1.93 -6.94 2.16
N VAL A 54 -1.38 -5.77 2.51
CA VAL A 54 -1.73 -5.05 3.74
C VAL A 54 -3.13 -4.46 3.68
N TYR A 55 -3.76 -4.44 2.50
CA TYR A 55 -5.12 -3.98 2.24
C TYR A 55 -5.96 -5.11 1.66
N PHE A 56 -7.24 -5.12 2.00
CA PHE A 56 -8.21 -6.04 1.41
C PHE A 56 -9.59 -5.39 1.38
N SER A 57 -10.41 -5.81 0.42
CA SER A 57 -11.86 -5.62 0.47
C SER A 57 -12.51 -6.89 1.01
N PRO A 58 -13.48 -6.81 1.93
CA PRO A 58 -14.20 -7.97 2.43
C PRO A 58 -14.89 -8.73 1.29
N ASP A 59 -14.92 -10.07 1.35
CA ASP A 59 -15.61 -10.89 0.34
C ASP A 59 -17.12 -10.55 0.22
N SER A 60 -17.73 -10.05 1.29
CA SER A 60 -19.11 -9.58 1.31
C SER A 60 -19.34 -8.27 0.54
N SER A 61 -18.28 -7.50 0.28
CA SER A 61 -18.29 -6.23 -0.46
C SER A 61 -16.94 -6.04 -1.16
N PRO A 62 -16.67 -6.77 -2.26
CA PRO A 62 -15.37 -6.80 -2.93
C PRO A 62 -15.21 -5.58 -3.85
N VAL A 63 -15.32 -4.39 -3.27
CA VAL A 63 -15.15 -3.10 -3.95
C VAL A 63 -14.16 -2.22 -3.20
N PRO A 64 -13.47 -1.29 -3.87
CA PRO A 64 -12.39 -0.51 -3.25
C PRO A 64 -12.85 0.39 -2.09
N SER A 65 -14.06 0.97 -2.18
CA SER A 65 -14.62 1.80 -1.09
C SER A 65 -14.87 1.04 0.22
N SER A 66 -14.96 -0.29 0.16
CA SER A 66 -15.14 -1.17 1.33
C SER A 66 -13.81 -1.67 1.88
N GLY A 67 -12.70 -1.20 1.33
CA GLY A 67 -11.36 -1.64 1.70
C GLY A 67 -10.96 -1.26 3.11
N ASP A 68 -10.13 -2.11 3.71
CA ASP A 68 -9.52 -1.86 5.01
C ASP A 68 -8.11 -2.46 5.06
N PHE A 69 -7.30 -2.00 6.01
CA PHE A 69 -6.04 -2.66 6.31
C PHE A 69 -6.28 -4.01 6.97
N ARG A 70 -5.41 -4.96 6.65
CA ARG A 70 -5.43 -6.30 7.22
C ARG A 70 -5.37 -6.24 8.75
N PRO A 71 -6.25 -6.94 9.49
CA PRO A 71 -6.40 -6.72 10.94
C PRO A 71 -5.13 -6.91 11.78
N ASP A 72 -4.25 -7.85 11.41
CA ASP A 72 -3.00 -8.15 12.10
C ASP A 72 -1.94 -7.05 11.96
N THR A 73 -2.01 -6.23 10.90
CA THR A 73 -1.04 -5.15 10.63
C THR A 73 -1.65 -3.76 10.67
N LYS A 74 -2.99 -3.65 10.73
CA LYS A 74 -3.73 -2.39 10.71
C LYS A 74 -3.23 -1.37 11.74
N PRO A 75 -3.03 -1.71 13.04
CA PRO A 75 -2.52 -0.74 14.01
C PRO A 75 -1.17 -0.15 13.60
N ALA A 76 -0.19 -0.99 13.25
CA ALA A 76 1.14 -0.55 12.84
C ALA A 76 1.11 0.24 11.51
N THR A 77 0.24 -0.16 10.57
CA THR A 77 0.10 0.53 9.29
C THR A 77 -0.47 1.94 9.48
N LEU A 78 -1.48 2.10 10.34
CA LEU A 78 -2.03 3.41 10.68
C LEU A 78 -1.00 4.31 11.38
N GLU A 79 -0.18 3.77 12.28
CA GLU A 79 0.90 4.53 12.90
C GLU A 79 1.94 5.01 11.89
N ILE A 80 2.29 4.18 10.90
CA ILE A 80 3.19 4.54 9.79
C ILE A 80 2.56 5.63 8.92
N VAL A 81 1.30 5.47 8.50
CA VAL A 81 0.58 6.47 7.69
C VAL A 81 0.52 7.82 8.41
N ASN A 82 0.14 7.82 9.70
CA ASN A 82 0.12 9.04 10.51
C ASN A 82 1.49 9.70 10.62
N PHE A 83 2.55 8.91 10.79
CA PHE A 83 3.91 9.43 10.83
C PHE A 83 4.34 10.04 9.48
N LEU A 84 4.14 9.31 8.39
CA LEU A 84 4.45 9.79 7.04
C LEU A 84 3.73 11.11 6.73
N HIS A 85 2.44 11.20 7.08
CA HIS A 85 1.66 12.42 6.96
C HIS A 85 2.28 13.60 7.74
N SER A 86 2.71 13.37 8.98
CA SER A 86 3.32 14.41 9.83
C SER A 86 4.65 14.96 9.33
N VAL A 87 5.33 14.25 8.40
CA VAL A 87 6.63 14.64 7.85
C VAL A 87 6.56 14.96 6.35
N ASP A 88 5.35 15.05 5.80
CA ASP A 88 5.08 15.28 4.39
C ASP A 88 5.81 14.28 3.49
N ALA A 89 5.69 12.99 3.83
CA ALA A 89 6.26 11.88 3.10
C ALA A 89 5.16 10.98 2.51
N PRO A 90 5.42 10.32 1.36
CA PRO A 90 4.42 9.49 0.72
C PRO A 90 4.25 8.14 1.42
N PHE A 91 3.03 7.64 1.41
CA PHE A 91 2.74 6.23 1.58
C PHE A 91 3.01 5.49 0.26
N THR A 92 3.77 4.40 0.30
CA THR A 92 4.18 3.67 -0.90
C THR A 92 3.75 2.21 -0.82
N VAL A 93 3.24 1.70 -1.95
CA VAL A 93 2.70 0.34 -2.05
C VAL A 93 3.20 -0.31 -3.33
N ASN A 94 3.71 -1.53 -3.21
CA ASN A 94 4.04 -2.40 -4.32
C ASN A 94 2.76 -3.14 -4.75
N ILE A 95 2.31 -2.87 -5.98
CA ILE A 95 1.08 -3.43 -6.55
C ILE A 95 1.46 -4.43 -7.64
N TYR A 96 0.97 -5.66 -7.51
CA TYR A 96 1.23 -6.74 -8.46
C TYR A 96 -0.08 -7.33 -8.99
N PRO A 97 -0.70 -6.71 -10.02
CA PRO A 97 -1.98 -7.15 -10.60
C PRO A 97 -2.07 -8.64 -10.91
N PHE A 98 -0.96 -9.23 -11.38
CA PHE A 98 -0.92 -10.64 -11.76
C PHE A 98 -1.10 -11.59 -10.58
N LEU A 99 -0.79 -11.18 -9.34
CA LEU A 99 -0.98 -12.04 -8.17
C LEU A 99 -2.47 -12.35 -7.93
N SER A 100 -3.38 -11.44 -8.31
CA SER A 100 -4.82 -11.66 -8.22
C SER A 100 -5.28 -12.84 -9.07
N LEU A 101 -4.64 -13.08 -10.23
CA LEU A 101 -4.91 -14.25 -11.09
C LEU A 101 -4.47 -15.57 -10.45
N TYR A 102 -3.38 -15.56 -9.67
CA TYR A 102 -2.90 -16.74 -8.95
C TYR A 102 -3.74 -17.03 -7.71
N GLN A 103 -4.23 -16.00 -7.03
CA GLN A 103 -4.99 -16.13 -5.78
C GLN A 103 -6.46 -16.45 -6.00
N ASN A 104 -7.05 -16.00 -7.11
CA ASN A 104 -8.44 -16.25 -7.45
C ASN A 104 -8.54 -16.73 -8.92
N PRO A 105 -8.85 -18.02 -9.17
CA PRO A 105 -8.97 -18.55 -10.53
C PRO A 105 -10.13 -17.94 -11.33
N ASN A 106 -11.08 -17.28 -10.66
CA ASN A 106 -12.17 -16.55 -11.29
C ASN A 106 -11.86 -15.07 -11.49
N PHE A 107 -10.64 -14.62 -11.18
CA PHE A 107 -10.25 -13.23 -11.38
C PHE A 107 -10.22 -12.91 -12.89
N PRO A 108 -10.85 -11.81 -13.32
CA PRO A 108 -10.97 -11.49 -14.74
C PRO A 108 -9.60 -11.16 -15.35
N LEU A 109 -9.17 -11.97 -16.31
CA LEU A 109 -7.89 -11.83 -17.02
C LEU A 109 -7.75 -10.45 -17.67
N ASP A 110 -8.80 -10.02 -18.38
CA ASP A 110 -8.87 -8.74 -19.08
C ASP A 110 -8.69 -7.55 -18.11
N PHE A 111 -9.24 -7.65 -16.90
CA PHE A 111 -9.08 -6.64 -15.86
C PHE A 111 -7.65 -6.55 -15.31
N ALA A 112 -6.94 -7.69 -15.26
CA ALA A 112 -5.55 -7.76 -14.81
C ALA A 112 -4.56 -7.19 -15.83
N PHE A 113 -4.85 -7.35 -17.12
CA PHE A 113 -3.98 -6.96 -18.24
C PHE A 113 -4.40 -5.66 -18.94
N PHE A 114 -5.29 -4.88 -18.32
CA PHE A 114 -5.70 -3.57 -18.81
C PHE A 114 -6.44 -3.62 -20.17
N ASP A 115 -7.12 -4.72 -20.47
CA ASP A 115 -7.91 -4.84 -21.70
C ASP A 115 -9.27 -4.13 -21.53
N SER A 116 -9.61 -3.30 -22.52
CA SER A 116 -10.83 -2.51 -22.61
C SER A 116 -12.13 -3.33 -22.70
N THR A 117 -12.03 -4.65 -22.87
CA THR A 117 -13.17 -5.58 -22.93
C THR A 117 -13.78 -5.88 -21.56
N TYR A 118 -13.09 -5.55 -20.47
CA TYR A 118 -13.57 -5.86 -19.13
C TYR A 118 -14.83 -5.08 -18.75
N LYS A 119 -15.77 -5.77 -18.11
CA LYS A 119 -16.96 -5.16 -17.52
C LYS A 119 -16.56 -4.38 -16.27
N ARG A 120 -16.47 -3.05 -16.41
CA ARG A 120 -16.24 -2.07 -15.34
C ARG A 120 -16.78 -2.51 -13.97
N LEU A 121 -15.90 -2.57 -12.97
CA LEU A 121 -16.29 -2.78 -11.57
C LEU A 121 -16.95 -1.50 -11.06
N GLN A 122 -18.21 -1.58 -10.64
CA GLN A 122 -18.97 -0.43 -10.13
C GLN A 122 -18.91 -0.38 -8.60
N ASP A 123 -18.61 0.81 -8.06
CA ASP A 123 -18.43 1.08 -6.64
C ASP A 123 -19.05 2.45 -6.30
N GLY A 124 -20.34 2.44 -5.96
CA GLY A 124 -21.11 3.68 -5.83
C GLY A 124 -21.10 4.46 -7.15
N GLU A 125 -20.63 5.72 -7.11
CA GLU A 125 -20.47 6.57 -8.30
C GLU A 125 -19.13 6.32 -9.03
N ASN A 126 -18.18 5.65 -8.39
CA ASN A 126 -16.91 5.28 -9.00
C ASN A 126 -17.08 4.02 -9.84
N GLY A 127 -16.35 3.97 -10.95
CA GLY A 127 -16.17 2.71 -11.68
C GLY A 127 -14.74 2.54 -12.12
N TYR A 128 -14.29 1.28 -12.07
CA TYR A 128 -12.90 0.86 -12.28
C TYR A 128 -12.82 -0.05 -13.50
N ASP A 129 -12.04 0.37 -14.48
CA ASP A 129 -11.88 -0.37 -15.75
C ASP A 129 -10.67 -1.30 -15.70
N ILE A 130 -9.73 -1.04 -14.77
CA ILE A 130 -8.48 -1.80 -14.60
C ILE A 130 -8.16 -2.00 -13.12
N VAL A 131 -7.53 -3.12 -12.77
CA VAL A 131 -7.24 -3.50 -11.37
C VAL A 131 -6.31 -2.52 -10.65
N GLY A 132 -5.42 -1.84 -11.37
CA GLY A 132 -4.54 -0.83 -10.76
C GLY A 132 -5.29 0.36 -10.13
N GLN A 133 -6.49 0.69 -10.63
CA GLN A 133 -7.26 1.83 -10.14
C GLN A 133 -7.89 1.57 -8.75
N GLU A 134 -8.19 0.30 -8.44
CA GLU A 134 -8.74 -0.10 -7.13
C GLU A 134 -7.79 0.30 -6.00
N TYR A 135 -6.51 -0.05 -6.13
CA TYR A 135 -5.51 0.29 -5.13
C TYR A 135 -5.28 1.80 -5.02
N THR A 136 -5.36 2.57 -6.11
CA THR A 136 -5.13 4.03 -6.03
C THR A 136 -6.24 4.82 -5.34
N LYS A 137 -7.47 4.27 -5.25
CA LYS A 137 -8.61 4.94 -4.63
C LYS A 137 -9.05 4.30 -3.31
N GLY A 138 -8.56 3.11 -3.00
CA GLY A 138 -8.84 2.40 -1.76
C GLY A 138 -7.95 2.79 -0.57
N PHE A 139 -6.78 3.39 -0.82
CA PHE A 139 -5.86 3.90 0.20
C PHE A 139 -6.10 5.38 0.53
#